data_AF-A0A965BFL9-F1
#
_entry.id   AF-A0A965BFL9-F1
#
_cell.length_a   1.000
_cell.length_b   1.000
_cell.length_c   1.000
_cell.angle_alpha   90.00
_cell.angle_beta   90.00
_cell.angle_gamma   90.00
#
_symmetry.space_group_name_H-M   'P 1'
#
loop_
_entity.id
_entity.type
_entity.pdbx_description
1 polymer ?
#
loop_
_entity_poly.entity_id
_entity_poly.type
_entity_poly.pdbx_seq_one_letter_code
_entity_poly.pdbx_strand_id
1 'polypeptide(L)'
;MTSERDLHAIWQSSTGWTIPIDNGPATASPGQSGSPDTPPITVVVRFPGWASKAPGPDFRDAILVGPSGELRGDVEIHRDARDWYRHGHSADPRYGNVVLHVYGGSPSGWSDDLRSANAATVAIPRYVLNLAQTRGLDLTPSRVADFPCGGTRPSDRLHDLGLSRFAKREAILAARLNAVSGIGAHDQVAWEEIAIALGYGGNEAPMERCARIATLRRVRSVHMSYENSGLGEAAAEAYLLGTGGFLTGARHASEATPLGFQMAHAQSLWTQIDGTSGKSVAADPIPLIAWSKTSVRPENSPHRRLSALVRIMSSWPGSQQPTESADHGASRSGHIARVGQQASDAMIARVAAIVEFRSRSANTKSGSVHGDLAGLVTVKPSPSQPALVGPARAADIVVNVLLPLLSAWGLVTGKRDLSEAAREVYATHPALASNWITREVGRRIGLGGRGDPTVRRASVQQGMIGLWEGPCRPLACTECPLGHDAPSRVSTL
;
A
#
# COMPACT_ATOMS: atom_id res chain seq x y z
N MET A 1 24.89 28.82 0.18
CA MET A 1 24.55 27.66 -0.66
C MET A 1 23.14 27.21 -0.30
N THR A 2 22.23 27.21 -1.27
CA THR A 2 20.86 26.72 -1.08
C THR A 2 20.87 25.21 -0.89
N SER A 3 20.14 24.69 0.09
CA SER A 3 19.98 23.25 0.24
C SER A 3 18.95 22.73 -0.76
N GLU A 4 19.05 21.46 -1.14
CA GLU A 4 18.04 20.81 -2.01
C GLU A 4 16.64 20.88 -1.39
N ARG A 5 16.56 20.75 -0.06
CA ARG A 5 15.33 20.92 0.71
C ARG A 5 14.69 22.30 0.52
N ASP A 6 15.48 23.36 0.40
CA ASP A 6 14.96 24.71 0.15
C ASP A 6 14.40 24.79 -1.28
N LEU A 7 15.06 24.19 -2.27
CA LEU A 7 14.56 24.12 -3.65
C LEU A 7 13.24 23.35 -3.72
N HIS A 8 13.09 22.26 -2.96
CA HIS A 8 11.82 21.52 -2.88
C HIS A 8 10.70 22.36 -2.29
N ALA A 9 10.97 23.07 -1.19
CA ALA A 9 9.98 23.93 -0.54
C ALA A 9 9.53 25.07 -1.47
N ILE A 10 10.47 25.65 -2.22
CA ILE A 10 10.19 26.71 -3.19
C ILE A 10 9.39 26.16 -4.38
N TRP A 11 9.81 25.05 -4.96
CA TRP A 11 9.07 24.42 -6.07
C TRP A 11 7.65 24.04 -5.68
N GLN A 12 7.44 23.61 -4.43
CA GLN A 12 6.10 23.31 -3.92
C GLN A 12 5.17 24.54 -3.92
N SER A 13 5.72 25.76 -3.94
CA SER A 13 4.97 27.02 -4.08
C SER A 13 4.76 27.50 -5.53
N SER A 14 5.19 26.70 -6.53
CA SER A 14 5.25 27.15 -7.92
C SER A 14 3.92 27.17 -8.68
N THR A 15 2.78 26.91 -8.03
CA THR A 15 1.49 26.95 -8.73
C THR A 15 1.23 28.36 -9.29
N GLY A 16 0.91 28.44 -10.59
CA GLY A 16 0.70 29.69 -11.31
C GLY A 16 1.99 30.40 -11.74
N TRP A 17 3.18 29.84 -11.47
CA TRP A 17 4.43 30.44 -11.92
C TRP A 17 4.58 30.30 -13.43
N THR A 18 5.03 31.38 -14.05
CA THR A 18 5.43 31.39 -15.46
C THR A 18 6.96 31.24 -15.50
N ILE A 19 7.44 30.10 -16.01
CA ILE A 19 8.86 29.75 -16.01
C ILE A 19 9.38 29.55 -17.44
N PRO A 20 10.58 30.04 -17.76
CA PRO A 20 11.27 29.67 -18.99
C PRO A 20 11.90 28.28 -18.82
N ILE A 21 11.54 27.34 -19.68
CA ILE A 21 12.20 26.05 -19.81
C ILE A 21 13.04 26.05 -21.08
N ASP A 22 14.20 25.42 -21.04
CA ASP A 22 14.95 25.22 -22.27
C ASP A 22 14.24 24.22 -23.20
N ASN A 23 14.46 24.39 -24.50
CA ASN A 23 13.95 23.44 -25.47
C ASN A 23 14.86 22.21 -25.44
N GLY A 24 14.55 21.23 -24.60
CA GLY A 24 14.88 19.85 -24.98
C GLY A 24 14.33 19.63 -26.41
N PRO A 25 15.06 18.96 -27.33
CA PRO A 25 14.71 18.98 -28.74
C PRO A 25 13.37 18.26 -28.91
N ALA A 26 12.30 19.04 -29.04
CA ALA A 26 11.03 18.55 -29.49
C ALA A 26 11.22 18.08 -30.93
N THR A 27 11.11 16.77 -31.16
CA THR A 27 10.80 16.18 -32.48
C THR A 27 11.83 16.32 -33.60
N ALA A 28 13.12 16.55 -33.32
CA ALA A 28 14.13 16.45 -34.36
C ALA A 28 14.27 14.99 -34.83
N SER A 29 14.04 14.73 -36.12
CA SER A 29 14.37 13.45 -36.76
C SER A 29 15.82 13.07 -36.44
N PRO A 30 16.14 11.77 -36.30
CA PRO A 30 17.50 11.33 -35.95
C PRO A 30 18.49 11.87 -36.99
N GLY A 31 19.37 12.79 -36.57
CA GLY A 31 20.40 13.41 -37.41
C GLY A 31 20.48 14.94 -37.38
N GLN A 32 19.54 15.66 -36.76
CA GLN A 32 19.68 17.11 -36.56
C GLN A 32 20.12 17.41 -35.12
N SER A 33 21.37 17.81 -34.95
CA SER A 33 21.84 18.47 -33.72
C SER A 33 21.06 19.79 -33.58
N GLY A 34 20.29 19.94 -32.50
CA GLY A 34 19.58 21.18 -32.22
C GLY A 34 20.55 22.37 -32.13
N SER A 35 20.20 23.48 -32.77
CA SER A 35 20.96 24.72 -32.67
C SER A 35 20.87 25.28 -31.25
N PRO A 36 21.99 25.74 -30.64
CA PRO A 36 22.02 26.28 -29.27
C PRO A 36 21.20 27.59 -29.09
N ASP A 37 20.65 28.14 -30.17
CA ASP A 37 19.90 29.41 -30.18
C ASP A 37 18.36 29.26 -30.17
N THR A 38 17.83 28.06 -29.88
CA THR A 38 16.36 27.93 -29.80
C THR A 38 15.85 28.64 -28.54
N PRO A 39 15.04 29.71 -28.64
CA PRO A 39 14.65 30.52 -27.49
C PRO A 39 13.86 29.67 -26.48
N PRO A 40 14.07 29.85 -25.16
CA PRO A 40 13.37 29.07 -24.14
C PRO A 40 11.85 29.21 -24.31
N ILE A 41 11.15 28.08 -24.24
CA ILE A 41 9.69 28.08 -24.21
C ILE A 41 9.26 28.49 -22.80
N THR A 42 8.24 29.34 -22.74
CA THR A 42 7.61 29.70 -21.48
C THR A 42 6.47 28.75 -21.19
N VAL A 43 6.43 28.20 -19.98
CA VAL A 43 5.33 27.36 -19.48
C VAL A 43 4.78 27.92 -18.18
N VAL A 44 3.49 27.71 -17.95
CA VAL A 44 2.83 27.97 -16.67
C VAL A 44 2.79 26.68 -15.87
N VAL A 45 3.31 26.71 -14.64
CA VAL A 45 3.19 25.58 -13.71
C VAL A 45 1.78 25.56 -13.14
N ARG A 46 0.89 24.79 -13.78
CA ARG A 46 -0.49 24.65 -13.28
C ARG A 46 -0.55 23.79 -12.02
N PHE A 47 0.33 22.80 -11.89
CA PHE A 47 0.47 22.00 -10.67
C PHE A 47 1.92 21.54 -10.50
N PRO A 48 2.59 21.81 -9.36
CA PRO A 48 3.99 21.42 -9.14
C PRO A 48 4.22 19.92 -9.02
N GLY A 49 3.16 19.13 -8.84
CA GLY A 49 3.21 17.69 -8.60
C GLY A 49 3.00 17.30 -7.13
N TRP A 50 2.69 16.02 -6.92
CA TRP A 50 2.60 15.40 -5.60
C TRP A 50 3.99 15.11 -5.06
N ALA A 51 4.39 15.83 -4.02
CA ALA A 51 5.66 15.60 -3.34
C ALA A 51 5.77 14.12 -2.88
N SER A 52 6.81 13.44 -3.33
CA SER A 52 7.11 12.05 -3.03
C SER A 52 8.18 11.96 -1.95
N LYS A 53 8.02 11.02 -1.02
CA LYS A 53 9.12 10.54 -0.15
C LYS A 53 9.51 9.10 -0.46
N ALA A 54 8.89 8.53 -1.48
CA ALA A 54 9.18 7.20 -1.97
C ALA A 54 10.33 7.27 -2.99
N PRO A 55 11.04 6.17 -3.23
CA PRO A 55 12.08 6.11 -4.25
C PRO A 55 11.52 6.51 -5.62
N GLY A 56 12.23 7.35 -6.36
CA GLY A 56 11.80 7.90 -7.65
C GLY A 56 11.81 9.43 -7.59
N PRO A 57 11.15 10.10 -8.55
CA PRO A 57 11.25 11.55 -8.66
C PRO A 57 10.62 12.31 -7.50
N ASP A 58 11.14 13.51 -7.23
CA ASP A 58 10.76 14.35 -6.09
C ASP A 58 9.29 14.75 -6.09
N PHE A 59 8.74 15.10 -7.26
CA PHE A 59 7.33 15.44 -7.43
C PHE A 59 6.75 14.60 -8.57
N ARG A 60 5.61 13.97 -8.29
CA ARG A 60 4.91 13.13 -9.27
C ARG A 60 3.71 13.81 -9.87
N ASP A 61 3.40 13.49 -11.13
CA ASP A 61 2.16 13.94 -11.78
C ASP A 61 2.01 15.49 -11.84
N ALA A 62 3.11 16.24 -11.95
CA ALA A 62 3.10 17.67 -12.21
C ALA A 62 2.43 18.01 -13.55
N ILE A 63 1.92 19.23 -13.65
CA ILE A 63 1.23 19.73 -14.83
C ILE A 63 1.79 21.08 -15.24
N LEU A 64 2.37 21.12 -16.43
CA LEU A 64 2.92 22.30 -17.08
C LEU A 64 2.07 22.64 -18.30
N VAL A 65 1.72 23.91 -18.49
CA VAL A 65 0.92 24.37 -19.64
C VAL A 65 1.79 25.27 -20.50
N GLY A 66 2.10 24.80 -21.71
CA GLY A 66 2.85 25.55 -22.71
C GLY A 66 2.05 25.81 -23.98
N PRO A 67 2.67 26.41 -25.01
CA PRO A 67 2.00 26.71 -26.27
C PRO A 67 1.47 25.46 -27.01
N SER A 68 2.10 24.31 -26.83
CA SER A 68 1.70 23.02 -27.41
C SER A 68 0.61 22.30 -26.61
N GLY A 69 0.14 22.89 -25.51
CA GLY A 69 -0.87 22.33 -24.62
C GLY A 69 -0.31 21.88 -23.28
N GLU A 70 -1.02 20.95 -22.66
CA GLU A 70 -0.71 20.44 -21.32
C GLU A 70 0.31 19.29 -21.37
N LEU A 71 1.38 19.43 -20.61
CA LEU A 71 2.38 18.40 -20.37
C LEU A 71 2.26 17.89 -18.93
N ARG A 72 2.04 16.59 -18.78
CA ARG A 72 1.91 15.90 -17.49
C ARG A 72 3.04 14.90 -17.29
N GLY A 73 3.71 14.97 -16.14
CA GLY A 73 4.80 14.06 -15.79
C GLY A 73 5.44 14.41 -14.47
N ASP A 74 6.62 13.88 -14.20
CA ASP A 74 7.31 14.05 -12.93
C ASP A 74 8.33 15.20 -12.96
N VAL A 75 8.68 15.73 -11.80
CA VAL A 75 9.71 16.77 -11.64
C VAL A 75 10.77 16.26 -10.69
N GLU A 76 12.02 16.37 -11.11
CA GLU A 76 13.19 16.08 -10.28
C GLU A 76 13.90 17.39 -9.93
N ILE A 77 14.41 17.49 -8.70
CA ILE A 77 15.08 18.69 -8.22
C ILE A 77 16.46 18.35 -7.66
N HIS A 78 17.47 19.05 -8.15
CA HIS A 78 18.82 18.93 -7.60
C HIS A 78 19.44 20.29 -7.32
N ARG A 79 20.54 20.30 -6.57
CA ARG A 79 21.35 21.50 -6.42
C ARG A 79 22.11 21.84 -7.70
N ASP A 80 22.56 20.81 -8.41
CA ASP A 80 23.35 20.89 -9.62
C ASP A 80 22.78 19.98 -10.72
N ALA A 81 22.72 20.47 -11.96
CA ALA A 81 22.18 19.70 -13.09
C ALA A 81 22.92 18.36 -13.31
N ARG A 82 24.21 18.27 -12.91
CA ARG A 82 25.03 17.06 -13.05
C ARG A 82 24.63 15.93 -12.10
N ASP A 83 23.90 16.26 -11.03
CA ASP A 83 23.50 15.27 -10.02
C ASP A 83 22.52 14.24 -10.61
N TRP A 84 21.81 14.57 -11.70
CA TRP A 84 21.03 13.62 -12.50
C TRP A 84 21.83 12.37 -12.89
N TYR A 85 23.05 12.56 -13.40
CA TYR A 85 23.92 11.45 -13.81
C TYR A 85 24.67 10.84 -12.63
N ARG A 86 25.11 11.67 -11.66
CA ARG A 86 25.83 11.17 -10.47
C ARG A 86 24.96 10.23 -9.64
N HIS A 87 23.65 10.46 -9.61
CA HIS A 87 22.69 9.60 -8.94
C HIS A 87 22.20 8.43 -9.80
N GLY A 88 22.60 8.38 -11.08
CA GLY A 88 22.24 7.30 -12.01
C GLY A 88 20.80 7.36 -12.51
N HIS A 89 20.11 8.50 -12.37
CA HIS A 89 18.70 8.63 -12.76
C HIS A 89 18.46 8.41 -14.25
N SER A 90 19.46 8.73 -15.09
CA SER A 90 19.42 8.46 -16.53
C SER A 90 19.31 6.98 -16.90
N ALA A 91 19.68 6.06 -16.00
CA ALA A 91 19.60 4.62 -16.21
C ALA A 91 18.51 3.95 -15.37
N ASP A 92 17.78 4.72 -14.57
CA ASP A 92 16.78 4.19 -13.64
C ASP A 92 15.35 4.41 -14.19
N PRO A 93 14.61 3.33 -14.52
CA PRO A 93 13.27 3.42 -15.11
C PRO A 93 12.26 4.20 -14.27
N ARG A 94 12.51 4.39 -12.96
CA ARG A 94 11.63 5.16 -12.07
C ARG A 94 11.57 6.63 -12.45
N TYR A 95 12.60 7.17 -13.10
CA TYR A 95 12.66 8.56 -13.59
C TYR A 95 12.21 8.69 -15.05
N GLY A 96 11.65 7.62 -15.61
CA GLY A 96 11.21 7.55 -17.00
C GLY A 96 10.19 8.61 -17.40
N ASN A 97 9.38 9.08 -16.45
CA ASN A 97 8.30 10.04 -16.65
C ASN A 97 8.68 11.48 -16.27
N VAL A 98 9.95 11.76 -15.96
CA VAL A 98 10.38 13.12 -15.61
C VAL A 98 10.26 14.02 -16.85
N VAL A 99 9.48 15.08 -16.73
CA VAL A 99 9.21 16.08 -17.78
C VAL A 99 9.87 17.43 -17.51
N LEU A 100 10.45 17.61 -16.32
CA LEU A 100 11.19 18.81 -15.96
C LEU A 100 12.26 18.48 -14.91
N HIS A 101 13.48 18.95 -15.13
CA HIS A 101 14.55 18.93 -14.14
C HIS A 101 14.82 20.35 -13.64
N VAL A 102 14.64 20.57 -12.34
CA VAL A 102 14.82 21.88 -11.70
C VAL A 102 16.13 21.89 -10.92
N TYR A 103 16.93 22.96 -11.04
CA TYR A 103 18.15 23.07 -10.24
C TYR A 103 18.52 24.51 -9.85
N GLY A 104 19.27 24.65 -8.75
CA GLY A 104 19.54 25.96 -8.15
C GLY A 104 20.82 26.69 -8.61
N GLY A 105 21.76 26.00 -9.26
CA GLY A 105 23.06 26.56 -9.67
C GLY A 105 23.07 27.24 -11.06
N SER A 106 24.02 28.16 -11.30
CA SER A 106 24.27 28.65 -12.67
C SER A 106 24.80 27.51 -13.56
N PRO A 107 24.34 27.41 -14.82
CA PRO A 107 24.86 26.43 -15.77
C PRO A 107 26.28 26.82 -16.16
N SER A 108 27.30 26.39 -15.41
CA SER A 108 28.69 26.57 -15.83
C SER A 108 29.06 25.46 -16.81
N GLY A 109 28.85 25.71 -18.10
CA GLY A 109 29.51 24.99 -19.20
C GLY A 109 29.12 23.52 -19.39
N TRP A 110 27.96 23.09 -18.89
CA TRP A 110 27.48 21.71 -19.05
C TRP A 110 26.33 21.66 -20.07
N SER A 111 26.61 21.11 -21.26
CA SER A 111 25.71 21.11 -22.42
C SER A 111 25.22 19.74 -22.86
N ASP A 112 25.44 18.68 -22.06
CA ASP A 112 24.94 17.36 -22.43
C ASP A 112 23.41 17.30 -22.30
N ASP A 113 22.75 16.78 -23.34
CA ASP A 113 21.31 16.52 -23.36
C ASP A 113 20.95 15.56 -22.22
N LEU A 114 20.25 16.05 -21.19
CA LEU A 114 19.71 15.22 -20.11
C LEU A 114 18.68 14.24 -20.68
N ARG A 115 18.96 12.95 -20.56
CA ARG A 115 18.10 11.87 -21.10
C ARG A 115 17.41 11.10 -19.99
N SER A 116 16.14 10.78 -20.23
CA SER A 116 15.33 9.88 -19.40
C SER A 116 15.68 8.41 -19.69
N ALA A 117 15.60 7.56 -18.67
CA ALA A 117 15.86 6.13 -18.76
C ALA A 117 14.92 5.38 -19.74
N ASN A 118 13.69 5.87 -19.92
CA ASN A 118 12.69 5.22 -20.79
C ASN A 118 12.57 5.88 -22.17
N ALA A 119 13.16 7.07 -22.34
CA ALA A 119 13.14 7.82 -23.59
C ALA A 119 14.54 8.36 -23.87
N ALA A 120 15.47 7.45 -24.21
CA ALA A 120 16.86 7.80 -24.54
C ALA A 120 16.98 8.84 -25.68
N THR A 121 15.89 9.14 -26.39
CA THR A 121 15.79 10.08 -27.51
C THR A 121 15.14 11.42 -27.17
N VAL A 122 14.53 11.61 -25.98
CA VAL A 122 13.86 12.86 -25.61
C VAL A 122 14.65 13.54 -24.50
N ALA A 123 15.16 14.74 -24.76
CA ALA A 123 15.82 15.49 -23.69
C ALA A 123 14.79 16.06 -22.72
N ILE A 124 15.11 16.02 -21.44
CA ILE A 124 14.29 16.54 -20.36
C ILE A 124 14.48 18.06 -20.29
N PRO A 125 13.42 18.88 -20.45
CA PRO A 125 13.49 20.32 -20.23
C PRO A 125 14.04 20.66 -18.85
N ARG A 126 14.76 21.79 -18.77
CA ARG A 126 15.44 22.29 -17.59
C ARG A 126 14.92 23.64 -17.17
N TYR A 127 14.86 23.85 -15.86
CA TYR A 127 14.57 25.15 -15.26
C TYR A 127 15.59 25.48 -14.16
N VAL A 128 16.26 26.63 -14.32
CA VAL A 128 17.16 27.18 -13.29
C VAL A 128 16.33 27.96 -12.28
N LEU A 129 16.20 27.41 -11.07
CA LEU A 129 15.51 28.06 -9.97
C LEU A 129 16.46 28.99 -9.21
N ASN A 130 16.46 30.28 -9.53
CA ASN A 130 17.29 31.27 -8.85
C ASN A 130 16.55 31.88 -7.65
N LEU A 131 17.12 31.78 -6.45
CA LEU A 131 16.58 32.40 -5.22
C LEU A 131 16.37 33.92 -5.33
N ALA A 132 17.08 34.62 -6.21
CA ALA A 132 16.84 36.04 -6.46
C ALA A 132 15.47 36.27 -7.14
N GLN A 133 15.02 35.33 -7.98
CA GLN A 133 13.71 35.37 -8.64
C GLN A 133 12.57 35.09 -7.67
N THR A 134 12.85 34.49 -6.52
CA THR A 134 11.86 34.20 -5.49
C THR A 134 11.65 35.37 -4.52
N ARG A 135 12.41 36.46 -4.65
CA ARG A 135 12.25 37.65 -3.80
C ARG A 135 10.95 38.37 -4.12
N GLY A 136 10.09 38.52 -3.11
CA GLY A 136 8.79 39.18 -3.25
C GLY A 136 7.67 38.25 -3.76
N LEU A 137 7.97 37.00 -4.09
CA LEU A 137 6.95 35.97 -4.30
C LEU A 137 6.41 35.50 -2.95
N ASP A 138 5.12 35.19 -2.89
CA ASP A 138 4.57 34.42 -1.79
C ASP A 138 5.05 32.97 -1.91
N LEU A 139 6.10 32.66 -1.15
CA LEU A 139 6.67 31.31 -1.06
C LEU A 139 5.97 30.47 0.02
N THR A 140 4.83 30.93 0.54
CA THR A 140 3.97 29.99 1.25
C THR A 140 3.66 28.87 0.24
N PRO A 141 3.96 27.60 0.58
CA PRO A 141 3.68 26.50 -0.33
C PRO A 141 2.23 26.64 -0.75
N SER A 142 1.98 26.75 -2.07
CA SER A 142 0.64 26.86 -2.63
C SER A 142 -0.16 25.79 -1.92
N ARG A 143 -1.10 26.23 -1.08
CA ARG A 143 -1.81 25.24 -0.29
C ARG A 143 -2.63 24.51 -1.33
N VAL A 144 -2.73 23.20 -1.26
CA VAL A 144 -3.70 22.49 -2.10
C VAL A 144 -5.14 23.00 -1.83
N ALA A 145 -5.33 23.80 -0.76
CA ALA A 145 -6.51 24.62 -0.49
C ALA A 145 -6.79 25.74 -1.53
N ASP A 146 -5.79 26.16 -2.31
CA ASP A 146 -5.93 27.09 -3.45
C ASP A 146 -6.54 26.41 -4.69
N PHE A 147 -6.67 25.08 -4.65
CA PHE A 147 -7.59 24.30 -5.48
C PHE A 147 -8.83 23.96 -4.65
N PRO A 148 -9.75 24.91 -4.42
CA PRO A 148 -10.91 24.66 -3.60
C PRO A 148 -11.77 23.58 -4.26
N CYS A 149 -11.71 22.38 -3.71
CA CYS A 149 -12.87 21.52 -3.69
C CYS A 149 -13.95 22.36 -2.98
N GLY A 150 -14.94 22.87 -3.71
CA GLY A 150 -15.96 23.74 -3.12
C GLY A 150 -16.61 23.07 -1.89
N GLY A 151 -16.69 23.82 -0.79
CA GLY A 151 -17.49 23.54 0.39
C GLY A 151 -17.01 22.42 1.33
N THR A 152 -17.51 22.45 2.57
CA THR A 152 -17.49 21.29 3.48
C THR A 152 -18.31 20.17 2.90
N ARG A 153 -17.69 19.02 2.64
CA ARG A 153 -18.36 17.88 2.00
C ARG A 153 -18.92 16.91 3.03
N PRO A 154 -20.16 16.38 2.87
CA PRO A 154 -20.78 15.54 3.88
C PRO A 154 -20.01 14.24 4.10
N SER A 155 -19.78 13.87 5.36
CA SER A 155 -19.23 12.57 5.76
C SER A 155 -20.03 11.39 5.18
N ASP A 156 -21.34 11.56 4.99
CA ASP A 156 -22.23 10.53 4.45
C ASP A 156 -21.89 10.17 3.00
N ARG A 157 -21.57 11.14 2.13
CA ARG A 157 -21.15 10.83 0.75
C ARG A 157 -19.81 10.10 0.71
N LEU A 158 -18.89 10.44 1.61
CA LEU A 158 -17.62 9.70 1.75
C LEU A 158 -17.87 8.29 2.27
N HIS A 159 -18.81 8.13 3.21
CA HIS A 159 -19.25 6.83 3.68
C HIS A 159 -19.79 5.97 2.53
N ASP A 160 -20.67 6.51 1.69
CA ASP A 160 -21.24 5.82 0.52
C ASP A 160 -20.17 5.43 -0.51
N LEU A 161 -19.17 6.29 -0.74
CA LEU A 161 -18.01 5.96 -1.58
C LEU A 161 -17.18 4.83 -0.96
N GLY A 162 -17.06 4.80 0.38
CA GLY A 162 -16.45 3.69 1.11
C GLY A 162 -17.21 2.38 0.91
N LEU A 163 -18.53 2.40 1.11
CA LEU A 163 -19.40 1.24 0.85
C LEU A 163 -19.28 0.77 -0.61
N SER A 164 -19.19 1.69 -1.57
CA SER A 164 -18.99 1.37 -2.99
C SER A 164 -17.64 0.69 -3.24
N ARG A 165 -16.56 1.11 -2.56
CA ARG A 165 -15.26 0.41 -2.62
C ARG A 165 -15.34 -0.98 -2.02
N PHE A 166 -16.02 -1.13 -0.88
CA PHE A 166 -16.25 -2.43 -0.28
C PHE A 166 -16.99 -3.38 -1.24
N ALA A 167 -18.09 -2.91 -1.85
CA ALA A 167 -18.87 -3.68 -2.80
C ALA A 167 -18.05 -4.10 -4.03
N LYS A 168 -17.18 -3.21 -4.55
CA LYS A 168 -16.24 -3.57 -5.63
C LYS A 168 -15.28 -4.67 -5.21
N ARG A 169 -14.72 -4.58 -4.00
CA ARG A 169 -13.80 -5.60 -3.47
C ARG A 169 -14.52 -6.93 -3.22
N GLU A 170 -15.73 -6.88 -2.70
CA GLU A 170 -16.61 -8.04 -2.52
C GLU A 170 -16.88 -8.74 -3.85
N ALA A 171 -17.23 -8.00 -4.90
CA ALA A 171 -17.50 -8.57 -6.22
C ALA A 171 -16.28 -9.29 -6.82
N ILE A 172 -15.08 -8.70 -6.67
CA ILE A 172 -13.82 -9.34 -7.09
C ILE A 172 -13.59 -10.66 -6.34
N LEU A 173 -13.80 -10.66 -5.03
CA LEU A 173 -13.62 -11.86 -4.20
C LEU A 173 -14.68 -12.93 -4.50
N ALA A 174 -15.94 -12.53 -4.71
CA ALA A 174 -17.00 -13.44 -5.08
C ALA A 174 -16.71 -14.12 -6.43
N ALA A 175 -16.16 -13.38 -7.40
CA ALA A 175 -15.71 -13.94 -8.66
C ALA A 175 -14.58 -14.97 -8.48
N ARG A 176 -13.57 -14.68 -7.63
CA ARG A 176 -12.50 -15.64 -7.30
C ARG A 176 -13.03 -16.90 -6.62
N LEU A 177 -13.97 -16.75 -5.69
CA LEU A 177 -14.57 -17.87 -4.96
C LEU A 177 -15.43 -18.75 -5.88
N ASN A 178 -16.24 -18.15 -6.77
CA ASN A 178 -17.03 -18.89 -7.76
C ASN A 178 -16.18 -19.61 -8.81
N ALA A 179 -14.95 -19.13 -9.07
CA ALA A 179 -14.05 -19.72 -10.05
C ALA A 179 -13.33 -20.98 -9.55
N VAL A 180 -13.49 -21.33 -8.27
CA VAL A 180 -12.84 -22.50 -7.66
C VAL A 180 -13.89 -23.49 -7.16
N SER A 181 -13.53 -24.77 -7.16
CA SER A 181 -14.42 -25.85 -6.72
C SER A 181 -13.63 -26.96 -6.02
N GLY A 182 -14.30 -27.71 -5.14
CA GLY A 182 -13.70 -28.82 -4.41
C GLY A 182 -13.39 -28.49 -2.95
N ILE A 183 -13.10 -29.53 -2.17
CA ILE A 183 -12.88 -29.42 -0.72
C ILE A 183 -11.66 -28.54 -0.44
N GLY A 184 -11.85 -27.47 0.33
CA GLY A 184 -10.80 -26.54 0.73
C GLY A 184 -10.41 -25.51 -0.33
N ALA A 185 -11.15 -25.40 -1.44
CA ALA A 185 -10.84 -24.45 -2.51
C ALA A 185 -11.06 -22.99 -2.08
N HIS A 186 -12.14 -22.68 -1.36
CA HIS A 186 -12.37 -21.33 -0.81
C HIS A 186 -11.33 -20.97 0.26
N ASP A 187 -10.93 -21.97 1.05
CA ASP A 187 -9.86 -21.89 2.05
C ASP A 187 -8.52 -21.44 1.43
N GLN A 188 -8.20 -21.94 0.23
CA GLN A 188 -7.03 -21.51 -0.54
C GLN A 188 -7.15 -20.05 -1.03
N VAL A 189 -8.35 -19.61 -1.46
CA VAL A 189 -8.57 -18.19 -1.82
C VAL A 189 -8.35 -17.29 -0.61
N ALA A 190 -8.89 -17.66 0.56
CA ALA A 190 -8.68 -16.92 1.80
C ALA A 190 -7.19 -16.82 2.17
N TRP A 191 -6.46 -17.92 2.04
CA TRP A 191 -5.02 -17.98 2.26
C TRP A 191 -4.23 -17.01 1.37
N GLU A 192 -4.52 -16.98 0.06
CA GLU A 192 -3.88 -16.07 -0.89
C GLU A 192 -4.19 -14.60 -0.58
N GLU A 193 -5.44 -14.28 -0.24
CA GLU A 193 -5.88 -12.91 0.05
C GLU A 193 -5.24 -12.35 1.33
N ILE A 194 -5.08 -13.18 2.36
CA ILE A 194 -4.36 -12.80 3.58
C ILE A 194 -2.87 -12.61 3.29
N ALA A 195 -2.27 -13.47 2.46
CA ALA A 195 -0.87 -13.32 2.06
C ALA A 195 -0.64 -12.00 1.31
N ILE A 196 -1.49 -11.68 0.32
CA ILE A 196 -1.47 -10.40 -0.41
C ILE A 196 -1.52 -9.22 0.58
N ALA A 197 -2.46 -9.26 1.54
CA ALA A 197 -2.63 -8.21 2.54
C ALA A 197 -1.37 -7.97 3.39
N LEU A 198 -0.67 -9.05 3.74
CA LEU A 198 0.57 -9.03 4.51
C LEU A 198 1.77 -8.54 3.69
N GLY A 199 1.68 -8.51 2.37
CA GLY A 199 2.71 -7.95 1.48
C GLY A 199 2.81 -6.43 1.54
N TYR A 200 1.72 -5.74 1.88
CA TYR A 200 1.58 -4.28 1.78
C TYR A 200 1.98 -3.75 0.38
N GLY A 201 2.02 -2.43 0.19
CA GLY A 201 2.21 -1.80 -1.14
C GLY A 201 3.57 -1.95 -1.82
N GLY A 202 4.34 -2.99 -1.49
CA GLY A 202 5.60 -3.32 -2.16
C GLY A 202 5.91 -4.81 -2.25
N ASN A 203 5.15 -5.68 -1.58
CA ASN A 203 5.37 -7.14 -1.61
C ASN A 203 4.07 -7.95 -1.79
N GLU A 204 2.98 -7.34 -2.25
CA GLU A 204 1.71 -8.06 -2.56
C GLU A 204 1.93 -9.21 -3.55
N ALA A 205 2.57 -8.94 -4.71
CA ALA A 205 2.80 -9.92 -5.76
C ALA A 205 3.70 -11.10 -5.33
N PRO A 206 4.88 -10.90 -4.69
CA PRO A 206 5.68 -12.03 -4.22
C PRO A 206 5.00 -12.79 -3.07
N MET A 207 4.21 -12.15 -2.21
CA MET A 207 3.40 -12.86 -1.20
C MET A 207 2.31 -13.72 -1.84
N GLU A 208 1.60 -13.22 -2.85
CA GLU A 208 0.62 -14.00 -3.60
C GLU A 208 1.26 -15.21 -4.27
N ARG A 209 2.38 -15.00 -4.98
CA ARG A 209 3.12 -16.09 -5.63
C ARG A 209 3.55 -17.13 -4.61
N CYS A 210 4.02 -16.71 -3.44
CA CYS A 210 4.42 -17.61 -2.36
C CYS A 210 3.23 -18.45 -1.88
N ALA A 211 2.08 -17.83 -1.63
CA ALA A 211 0.86 -18.51 -1.17
C ALA A 211 0.25 -19.47 -2.21
N ARG A 212 0.42 -19.18 -3.51
CA ARG A 212 0.01 -20.07 -4.61
C ARG A 212 0.92 -21.30 -4.72
N ILE A 213 2.24 -21.14 -4.55
CA ILE A 213 3.20 -22.26 -4.59
C ILE A 213 3.07 -23.11 -3.33
N ALA A 214 3.13 -22.47 -2.16
CA ALA A 214 2.91 -23.07 -0.85
C ALA A 214 1.42 -23.03 -0.50
N THR A 215 0.63 -23.85 -1.21
CA THR A 215 -0.82 -23.96 -0.97
C THR A 215 -1.11 -24.26 0.50
N LEU A 216 -2.24 -23.75 1.02
CA LEU A 216 -2.69 -23.96 2.39
C LEU A 216 -2.69 -25.45 2.79
N ARG A 217 -3.13 -26.33 1.87
CA ARG A 217 -3.12 -27.79 2.09
C ARG A 217 -1.71 -28.33 2.36
N ARG A 218 -0.71 -27.89 1.59
CA ARG A 218 0.69 -28.31 1.77
C ARG A 218 1.27 -27.77 3.06
N VAL A 219 1.02 -26.49 3.38
CA VAL A 219 1.50 -25.88 4.64
C VAL A 219 0.89 -26.61 5.84
N ARG A 220 -0.42 -26.88 5.84
CA ARG A 220 -1.10 -27.68 6.89
C ARG A 220 -0.53 -29.10 6.98
N SER A 221 -0.27 -29.76 5.85
CA SER A 221 0.34 -31.09 5.84
C SER A 221 1.73 -31.10 6.49
N VAL A 222 2.57 -30.10 6.17
CA VAL A 222 3.89 -29.96 6.80
C VAL A 222 3.75 -29.70 8.30
N HIS A 223 2.85 -28.80 8.69
CA HIS A 223 2.59 -28.52 10.10
C HIS A 223 2.21 -29.80 10.88
N MET A 224 1.25 -30.57 10.36
CA MET A 224 0.76 -31.79 11.01
C MET A 224 1.85 -32.88 11.11
N SER A 225 2.71 -33.03 10.10
CA SER A 225 3.81 -34.01 10.14
C SER A 225 4.82 -33.76 11.27
N TYR A 226 4.88 -32.53 11.80
CA TYR A 226 5.78 -32.12 12.87
C TYR A 226 5.05 -31.74 14.16
N GLU A 227 3.75 -32.02 14.27
CA GLU A 227 2.95 -31.66 15.44
C GLU A 227 3.37 -32.47 16.69
N ASN A 228 3.61 -33.77 16.52
CA ASN A 228 4.05 -34.66 17.61
C ASN A 228 5.41 -34.29 18.21
N SER A 229 6.27 -33.60 17.45
CA SER A 229 7.57 -33.11 17.93
C SER A 229 7.50 -31.69 18.50
N GLY A 230 6.32 -31.05 18.53
CA GLY A 230 6.16 -29.66 18.93
C GLY A 230 6.76 -28.65 17.94
N LEU A 231 7.13 -29.09 16.73
CA LEU A 231 7.80 -28.29 15.71
C LEU A 231 6.89 -27.88 14.55
N GLY A 232 5.59 -28.17 14.61
CA GLY A 232 4.63 -27.92 13.52
C GLY A 232 4.65 -26.49 12.97
N GLU A 233 4.61 -25.48 13.84
CA GLU A 233 4.68 -24.08 13.39
C GLU A 233 6.03 -23.72 12.76
N ALA A 234 7.12 -24.15 13.38
CA ALA A 234 8.48 -23.91 12.88
C ALA A 234 8.72 -24.61 11.52
N ALA A 235 8.16 -25.80 11.32
CA ALA A 235 8.23 -26.54 10.06
C ALA A 235 7.42 -25.86 8.96
N ALA A 236 6.21 -25.39 9.26
CA ALA A 236 5.40 -24.62 8.32
C ALA A 236 6.06 -23.27 7.96
N GLU A 237 6.69 -22.61 8.93
CA GLU A 237 7.47 -21.38 8.70
C GLU A 237 8.68 -21.65 7.80
N ALA A 238 9.46 -22.69 8.09
CA ALA A 238 10.57 -23.12 7.23
C ALA A 238 10.09 -23.41 5.80
N TYR A 239 8.93 -24.06 5.64
CA TYR A 239 8.34 -24.33 4.33
C TYR A 239 8.02 -23.05 3.53
N LEU A 240 7.45 -22.02 4.18
CA LEU A 240 7.20 -20.74 3.51
C LEU A 240 8.47 -19.95 3.22
N LEU A 241 9.43 -19.92 4.16
CA LEU A 241 10.69 -19.22 3.99
C LEU A 241 11.53 -19.82 2.85
N GLY A 242 11.56 -21.15 2.76
CA GLY A 242 12.18 -21.87 1.65
C GLY A 242 11.50 -21.58 0.32
N THR A 243 10.16 -21.64 0.29
CA THR A 243 9.37 -21.27 -0.91
C THR A 243 9.62 -19.81 -1.34
N GLY A 244 9.79 -18.90 -0.37
CA GLY A 244 10.10 -17.49 -0.60
C GLY A 244 11.56 -17.21 -0.99
N GLY A 245 12.42 -18.23 -1.08
CA GLY A 245 13.84 -18.09 -1.43
C GLY A 245 14.72 -17.54 -0.30
N PHE A 246 14.21 -17.38 0.91
CA PHE A 246 14.99 -16.88 2.06
C PHE A 246 16.00 -17.90 2.59
N LEU A 247 15.80 -19.17 2.24
CA LEU A 247 16.67 -20.29 2.62
C LEU A 247 17.52 -20.81 1.43
N THR A 248 17.45 -20.16 0.27
CA THR A 248 18.30 -20.50 -0.89
C THR A 248 19.57 -19.68 -0.87
N GLY A 249 20.74 -20.34 -0.83
CA GLY A 249 22.04 -19.65 -0.90
C GLY A 249 22.44 -18.89 0.37
N ALA A 250 21.75 -19.12 1.50
CA ALA A 250 22.16 -18.61 2.80
C ALA A 250 23.50 -19.24 3.19
N ARG A 251 24.62 -18.56 2.89
CA ARG A 251 25.91 -18.86 3.49
C ARG A 251 25.76 -18.61 4.98
N HIS A 252 25.83 -19.68 5.78
CA HIS A 252 25.92 -19.71 7.25
C HIS A 252 25.53 -18.37 7.89
N ALA A 253 24.21 -18.12 8.01
CA ALA A 253 23.75 -16.99 8.80
C ALA A 253 24.44 -17.10 10.16
N SER A 254 25.17 -16.06 10.57
CA SER A 254 25.93 -16.12 11.80
C SER A 254 24.98 -16.41 12.96
N GLU A 255 25.13 -17.58 13.59
CA GLU A 255 24.37 -18.00 14.77
C GLU A 255 24.61 -17.08 15.97
N ALA A 256 25.55 -16.13 15.86
CA ALA A 256 25.81 -15.11 16.85
C ALA A 256 24.66 -14.09 17.03
N THR A 257 23.63 -14.11 16.18
CA THR A 257 22.44 -13.26 16.33
C THR A 257 21.17 -14.10 16.49
N PRO A 258 20.14 -13.63 17.25
CA PRO A 258 18.88 -14.35 17.39
C PRO A 258 18.20 -14.63 16.05
N LEU A 259 18.25 -13.68 15.10
CA LEU A 259 17.71 -13.88 13.75
C LEU A 259 18.51 -14.90 12.95
N GLY A 260 19.85 -14.90 13.08
CA GLY A 260 20.72 -15.88 12.45
C GLY A 260 20.44 -17.31 12.94
N PHE A 261 20.27 -17.49 14.24
CA PHE A 261 19.86 -18.76 14.83
C PHE A 261 18.49 -19.24 14.31
N GLN A 262 17.50 -18.34 14.25
CA GLN A 262 16.18 -18.64 13.69
C GLN A 262 16.26 -19.09 12.22
N MET A 263 17.05 -18.40 11.40
CA MET A 263 17.24 -18.75 9.98
C MET A 263 17.99 -20.08 9.82
N ALA A 264 19.00 -20.35 10.64
CA ALA A 264 19.73 -21.63 10.61
C ALA A 264 18.83 -22.81 11.01
N HIS A 265 18.01 -22.63 12.05
CA HIS A 265 17.01 -23.64 12.45
C HIS A 265 15.98 -23.88 11.34
N ALA A 266 15.45 -22.81 10.73
CA ALA A 266 14.53 -22.91 9.60
C ALA A 266 15.18 -23.62 8.38
N GLN A 267 16.46 -23.37 8.12
CA GLN A 267 17.22 -24.06 7.07
C GLN A 267 17.31 -25.57 7.32
N SER A 268 17.57 -25.99 8.56
CA SER A 268 17.63 -27.40 8.93
C SER A 268 16.29 -28.10 8.70
N LEU A 269 15.19 -27.48 9.17
CA LEU A 269 13.84 -28.01 8.95
C LEU A 269 13.47 -28.06 7.47
N TRP A 270 13.79 -27.01 6.70
CA TRP A 270 13.55 -26.99 5.25
C TRP A 270 14.24 -28.14 4.53
N THR A 271 15.51 -28.41 4.84
CA THR A 271 16.27 -29.54 4.27
C THR A 271 15.62 -30.88 4.61
N GLN A 272 15.11 -31.05 5.83
CA GLN A 272 14.42 -32.28 6.25
C GLN A 272 13.08 -32.46 5.51
N ILE A 273 12.31 -31.38 5.37
CA ILE A 273 11.04 -31.36 4.64
C ILE A 273 11.27 -31.70 3.16
N ASP A 274 12.33 -31.17 2.55
CA ASP A 274 12.70 -31.43 1.16
C ASP A 274 13.19 -32.86 0.93
N GLY A 275 13.96 -33.41 1.88
CA GLY A 275 14.49 -34.76 1.83
C GLY A 275 13.44 -35.87 2.00
N THR A 276 12.33 -35.60 2.70
CA THR A 276 11.28 -36.61 2.98
C THR A 276 10.22 -36.74 1.89
N SER A 277 10.07 -35.76 1.01
CA SER A 277 9.02 -35.73 -0.02
C SER A 277 9.40 -36.43 -1.33
N GLY A 278 10.68 -36.78 -1.54
CA GLY A 278 11.19 -37.36 -2.79
C GLY A 278 11.03 -36.47 -4.04
N LYS A 279 10.55 -35.24 -3.88
CA LYS A 279 10.32 -34.23 -4.92
C LYS A 279 10.67 -32.87 -4.34
N SER A 280 11.54 -32.11 -5.00
CA SER A 280 11.92 -30.77 -4.56
C SER A 280 10.67 -29.95 -4.21
N VAL A 281 10.54 -29.63 -2.93
CA VAL A 281 9.32 -29.14 -2.28
C VAL A 281 8.97 -27.72 -2.74
N ALA A 282 9.94 -27.00 -3.29
CA ALA A 282 9.77 -25.87 -4.18
C ALA A 282 10.78 -25.98 -5.34
N ALA A 283 10.36 -26.57 -6.46
CA ALA A 283 11.21 -26.71 -7.66
C ALA A 283 11.70 -25.36 -8.24
N ASP A 284 11.13 -24.24 -7.79
CA ASP A 284 11.53 -22.88 -8.15
C ASP A 284 11.19 -21.90 -7.01
N PRO A 285 12.08 -21.72 -6.02
CA PRO A 285 11.91 -20.74 -4.96
C PRO A 285 11.83 -19.31 -5.52
N ILE A 286 11.02 -18.46 -4.90
CA ILE A 286 10.88 -17.07 -5.35
C ILE A 286 12.24 -16.36 -5.20
N PRO A 287 12.79 -15.75 -6.26
CA PRO A 287 14.11 -15.14 -6.19
C PRO A 287 14.09 -13.93 -5.26
N LEU A 288 15.16 -13.74 -4.48
CA LEU A 288 15.26 -12.65 -3.50
C LEU A 288 15.09 -11.24 -4.08
N ILE A 289 15.36 -11.06 -5.37
CA ILE A 289 15.17 -9.80 -6.10
C ILE A 289 13.70 -9.45 -6.31
N ALA A 290 12.79 -10.42 -6.25
CA ALA A 290 11.35 -10.17 -6.35
C ALA A 290 10.77 -9.51 -5.09
N TRP A 291 11.50 -9.57 -3.97
CA TRP A 291 11.09 -8.97 -2.69
C TRP A 291 11.65 -7.55 -2.56
N SER A 292 10.76 -6.57 -2.47
CA SER A 292 11.14 -5.19 -2.21
C SER A 292 11.65 -5.03 -0.79
N LYS A 293 12.88 -4.50 -0.66
CA LYS A 293 13.50 -4.10 0.61
C LYS A 293 13.47 -2.58 0.83
N THR A 294 13.16 -1.83 -0.23
CA THR A 294 13.21 -0.37 -0.22
C THR A 294 11.99 0.20 0.47
N SER A 295 12.18 1.15 1.38
CA SER A 295 11.10 1.79 2.17
C SER A 295 10.25 0.80 3.00
N VAL A 296 10.74 -0.43 3.19
CA VAL A 296 10.17 -1.42 4.10
C VAL A 296 10.88 -1.30 5.44
N ARG A 297 10.15 -0.90 6.47
CA ARG A 297 10.71 -0.88 7.83
C ARG A 297 11.05 -2.31 8.30
N PRO A 298 12.08 -2.51 9.13
CA PRO A 298 12.50 -3.86 9.56
C PRO A 298 11.36 -4.72 10.13
N GLU A 299 10.41 -4.13 10.85
CA GLU A 299 9.23 -4.82 11.38
C GLU A 299 8.32 -5.38 10.28
N ASN A 300 8.35 -4.79 9.08
CA ASN A 300 7.55 -5.16 7.92
C ASN A 300 8.30 -6.05 6.92
N SER A 301 9.47 -6.57 7.30
CA SER A 301 10.26 -7.43 6.42
C SER A 301 9.47 -8.65 5.91
N PRO A 302 9.65 -9.06 4.64
CA PRO A 302 8.88 -10.16 4.06
C PRO A 302 8.95 -11.49 4.83
N HIS A 303 10.12 -11.86 5.36
CA HIS A 303 10.26 -13.08 6.16
C HIS A 303 9.36 -13.05 7.40
N ARG A 304 9.26 -11.91 8.11
CA ARG A 304 8.34 -11.75 9.26
C ARG A 304 6.88 -11.85 8.84
N ARG A 305 6.54 -11.43 7.61
CA ARG A 305 5.18 -11.50 7.05
C ARG A 305 4.78 -12.93 6.70
N LEU A 306 5.72 -13.74 6.22
CA LEU A 306 5.52 -15.19 6.04
C LEU A 306 5.32 -15.90 7.39
N SER A 307 6.11 -15.56 8.41
CA SER A 307 5.89 -16.09 9.78
C SER A 307 4.51 -15.70 10.33
N ALA A 308 4.06 -14.46 10.07
CA ALA A 308 2.73 -14.00 10.47
C ALA A 308 1.62 -14.82 9.80
N LEU A 309 1.79 -15.15 8.52
CA LEU A 309 0.84 -15.95 7.75
C LEU A 309 0.69 -17.37 8.32
N VAL A 310 1.79 -18.03 8.70
CA VAL A 310 1.75 -19.33 9.39
C VAL A 310 1.00 -19.22 10.70
N ARG A 311 1.26 -18.20 11.51
CA ARG A 311 0.59 -18.04 12.80
C ARG A 311 -0.92 -17.79 12.64
N ILE A 312 -1.34 -17.04 11.62
CA ILE A 312 -2.75 -16.86 11.22
C ILE A 312 -3.36 -18.16 10.68
N MET A 313 -2.56 -19.15 10.31
CA MET A 313 -3.00 -20.52 9.96
C MET A 313 -2.92 -21.50 11.14
N SER A 314 -2.08 -21.28 12.16
CA SER A 314 -1.85 -22.24 13.26
C SER A 314 -2.56 -21.92 14.58
N SER A 315 -2.82 -20.66 14.92
CA SER A 315 -3.71 -20.24 16.04
C SER A 315 -5.19 -20.69 15.89
N TRP A 316 -5.43 -21.98 16.03
CA TRP A 316 -6.74 -22.60 16.26
C TRP A 316 -6.82 -23.00 17.73
N PRO A 317 -7.81 -22.54 18.51
CA PRO A 317 -8.20 -23.24 19.73
C PRO A 317 -8.80 -24.57 19.29
N GLY A 318 -8.02 -25.64 19.38
CA GLY A 318 -8.52 -27.01 19.24
C GLY A 318 -9.78 -27.20 20.07
N SER A 319 -10.85 -27.68 19.43
CA SER A 319 -11.88 -28.54 20.02
C SER A 319 -12.56 -28.14 21.33
N GLN A 320 -12.48 -26.90 21.80
CA GLN A 320 -13.40 -26.41 22.82
C GLN A 320 -14.61 -25.80 22.12
N GLN A 321 -15.67 -26.61 21.99
CA GLN A 321 -17.02 -26.07 21.88
C GLN A 321 -17.16 -24.99 22.95
N PRO A 322 -17.69 -23.79 22.64
CA PRO A 322 -18.15 -22.89 23.67
C PRO A 322 -19.14 -23.67 24.53
N THR A 323 -18.81 -23.88 25.80
CA THR A 323 -19.70 -24.51 26.78
C THR A 323 -21.05 -23.80 26.70
N GLU A 324 -22.12 -24.56 26.45
CA GLU A 324 -23.50 -24.08 26.23
C GLU A 324 -24.09 -23.24 27.39
N SER A 325 -23.36 -23.01 28.48
CA SER A 325 -23.83 -22.33 29.68
C SER A 325 -23.58 -20.82 29.67
N ALA A 326 -23.97 -20.16 28.58
CA ALA A 326 -23.92 -18.71 28.48
C ALA A 326 -25.16 -18.22 27.72
N ASP A 327 -26.28 -18.23 28.44
CA ASP A 327 -27.49 -17.48 28.09
C ASP A 327 -27.12 -15.99 27.96
N HIS A 328 -26.78 -15.56 26.75
CA HIS A 328 -26.20 -14.24 26.46
C HIS A 328 -27.02 -13.62 25.34
N GLY A 329 -27.78 -12.58 25.71
CA GLY A 329 -28.70 -11.86 24.83
C GLY A 329 -28.13 -11.50 23.47
N ALA A 330 -29.05 -11.39 22.51
CA ALA A 330 -28.88 -11.13 21.08
C ALA A 330 -27.97 -9.92 20.74
N SER A 331 -26.66 -10.08 20.90
CA SER A 331 -25.65 -9.16 20.38
C SER A 331 -25.34 -9.53 18.93
N ARG A 332 -25.38 -8.53 18.03
CA ARG A 332 -25.19 -8.65 16.56
C ARG A 332 -23.89 -9.38 16.17
N SER A 333 -22.89 -9.30 17.02
CA SER A 333 -21.57 -9.90 16.83
C SER A 333 -21.55 -11.42 17.06
N GLY A 334 -22.42 -11.92 17.93
CA GLY A 334 -22.59 -13.36 18.17
C GLY A 334 -23.19 -14.14 16.99
N HIS A 335 -23.61 -13.42 15.94
CA HIS A 335 -24.20 -14.00 14.73
C HIS A 335 -23.14 -14.39 13.68
N ILE A 336 -22.09 -13.58 13.50
CA ILE A 336 -21.04 -13.82 12.48
C ILE A 336 -20.30 -15.13 12.73
N ALA A 337 -19.85 -15.41 13.97
CA ALA A 337 -19.16 -16.67 14.19
C ALA A 337 -20.10 -17.85 14.31
N ARG A 338 -21.35 -17.69 14.74
CA ARG A 338 -22.29 -18.81 14.72
C ARG A 338 -22.54 -19.32 13.30
N VAL A 339 -22.73 -18.40 12.34
CA VAL A 339 -22.91 -18.73 10.92
C VAL A 339 -21.58 -19.15 10.26
N GLY A 340 -20.47 -18.52 10.67
CA GLY A 340 -19.12 -18.85 10.21
C GLY A 340 -18.59 -20.20 10.71
N GLN A 341 -18.89 -20.61 11.95
CA GLN A 341 -18.53 -21.92 12.50
C GLN A 341 -19.31 -23.07 11.85
N GLN A 342 -20.44 -22.77 11.22
CA GLN A 342 -21.16 -23.70 10.34
C GLN A 342 -20.58 -23.74 8.91
N ALA A 343 -19.43 -23.13 8.65
CA ALA A 343 -18.73 -23.26 7.37
C ALA A 343 -18.03 -24.62 7.29
N SER A 344 -18.17 -25.30 6.14
CA SER A 344 -17.32 -26.44 5.78
C SER A 344 -15.86 -26.02 5.52
N ASP A 345 -15.64 -24.73 5.22
CA ASP A 345 -14.35 -24.12 4.94
C ASP A 345 -13.69 -23.63 6.25
N ALA A 346 -12.66 -24.36 6.74
CA ALA A 346 -12.05 -24.14 8.05
C ALA A 346 -11.30 -22.80 8.19
N MET A 347 -10.66 -22.32 7.12
CA MET A 347 -10.03 -20.99 7.09
C MET A 347 -11.09 -19.89 7.09
N ILE A 348 -12.21 -20.07 6.39
CA ILE A 348 -13.30 -19.08 6.42
C ILE A 348 -13.97 -19.01 7.79
N ALA A 349 -14.24 -20.16 8.42
CA ALA A 349 -14.72 -20.22 9.80
C ALA A 349 -13.78 -19.46 10.76
N ARG A 350 -12.48 -19.60 10.53
CA ARG A 350 -11.47 -18.87 11.29
C ARG A 350 -11.51 -17.37 11.04
N VAL A 351 -11.61 -16.94 9.79
CA VAL A 351 -11.75 -15.51 9.46
C VAL A 351 -12.98 -14.92 10.17
N ALA A 352 -14.10 -15.65 10.23
CA ALA A 352 -15.30 -15.23 10.95
C ALA A 352 -15.04 -15.09 12.47
N ALA A 353 -14.34 -16.05 13.07
CA ALA A 353 -13.97 -15.98 14.50
C ALA A 353 -13.02 -14.80 14.81
N ILE A 354 -12.06 -14.51 13.92
CA ILE A 354 -11.14 -13.36 14.04
C ILE A 354 -11.92 -12.04 14.02
N VAL A 355 -12.97 -11.95 13.19
CA VAL A 355 -13.83 -10.77 13.10
C VAL A 355 -14.76 -10.66 14.32
N GLU A 356 -15.30 -11.76 14.83
CA GLU A 356 -16.23 -11.76 15.98
C GLU A 356 -15.56 -11.30 17.29
N PHE A 357 -14.36 -11.80 17.59
CA PHE A 357 -13.67 -11.55 18.87
C PHE A 357 -13.55 -10.05 19.22
N ARG A 358 -13.54 -9.18 18.20
CA ARG A 358 -13.36 -7.73 18.34
C ARG A 358 -14.56 -6.94 18.85
N SER A 359 -15.76 -7.51 18.85
CA SER A 359 -16.94 -6.74 19.26
C SER A 359 -17.11 -6.60 20.79
N ARG A 360 -16.30 -7.30 21.58
CA ARG A 360 -16.36 -7.26 23.06
C ARG A 360 -15.47 -6.19 23.70
N SER A 361 -14.56 -5.55 22.95
CA SER A 361 -13.54 -4.63 23.50
C SER A 361 -13.78 -3.14 23.17
N ALA A 362 -15.04 -2.71 23.12
CA ALA A 362 -15.39 -1.31 22.84
C ALA A 362 -15.63 -0.45 24.10
N ASN A 363 -15.46 -0.99 25.32
CA ASN A 363 -15.90 -0.30 26.55
C ASN A 363 -14.87 -0.20 27.69
N THR A 364 -13.56 -0.15 27.40
CA THR A 364 -12.58 0.24 28.43
C THR A 364 -12.10 1.67 28.17
N LYS A 365 -12.22 2.55 29.19
CA LYS A 365 -11.83 3.97 29.21
C LYS A 365 -10.29 4.19 29.17
N SER A 366 -9.58 3.37 28.43
CA SER A 366 -8.16 3.47 28.14
C SER A 366 -8.08 3.38 26.62
N GLY A 367 -7.40 4.31 25.95
CA GLY A 367 -7.23 4.37 24.49
C GLY A 367 -6.48 3.17 23.85
N SER A 368 -6.53 2.01 24.48
CA SER A 368 -6.04 0.70 24.06
C SER A 368 -7.04 0.03 23.10
N VAL A 369 -7.33 0.63 21.95
CA VAL A 369 -8.16 0.00 20.89
C VAL A 369 -7.31 -0.92 20.00
N HIS A 370 -6.46 -1.75 20.61
CA HIS A 370 -5.34 -2.38 19.92
C HIS A 370 -5.13 -3.86 20.29
N GLY A 371 -6.21 -4.59 20.56
CA GLY A 371 -6.20 -6.05 20.67
C GLY A 371 -6.62 -6.73 19.35
N ASP A 372 -6.03 -7.88 19.07
CA ASP A 372 -6.69 -9.07 18.48
C ASP A 372 -5.97 -9.70 17.30
N LEU A 373 -5.72 -9.05 16.15
CA LEU A 373 -4.77 -9.66 15.19
C LEU A 373 -3.33 -9.57 15.71
N ALA A 374 -3.00 -8.50 16.46
CA ALA A 374 -1.72 -8.39 17.16
C ALA A 374 -1.60 -9.46 18.26
N GLY A 375 -2.71 -9.93 18.84
CA GLY A 375 -2.76 -11.01 19.84
C GLY A 375 -2.66 -12.41 19.23
N LEU A 376 -3.34 -12.65 18.11
CA LEU A 376 -3.30 -13.90 17.33
C LEU A 376 -1.92 -14.18 16.71
N VAL A 377 -1.16 -13.11 16.46
CA VAL A 377 0.18 -13.15 15.86
C VAL A 377 1.28 -13.00 16.93
N THR A 378 0.93 -13.14 18.22
CA THR A 378 1.87 -13.08 19.34
C THR A 378 1.72 -14.24 20.32
N VAL A 379 2.84 -14.88 20.67
CA VAL A 379 3.13 -15.16 22.08
C VAL A 379 3.25 -13.79 22.74
N LYS A 380 2.44 -13.52 23.78
CA LYS A 380 2.31 -12.23 24.50
C LYS A 380 3.52 -11.29 24.25
N PRO A 381 3.34 -10.14 23.58
CA PRO A 381 4.46 -9.32 23.15
C PRO A 381 5.35 -8.97 24.34
N SER A 382 6.62 -9.35 24.24
CA SER A 382 7.66 -9.01 25.22
C SER A 382 8.68 -8.06 24.56
N PRO A 383 9.53 -7.38 25.34
CA PRO A 383 10.66 -6.63 24.80
C PRO A 383 11.58 -7.47 23.89
N SER A 384 11.56 -8.81 24.03
CA SER A 384 12.36 -9.75 23.24
C SER A 384 11.64 -10.37 22.03
N GLN A 385 10.31 -10.27 21.92
CA GLN A 385 9.53 -10.80 20.79
C GLN A 385 8.40 -9.82 20.38
N PRO A 386 8.67 -8.87 19.48
CA PRO A 386 7.66 -7.94 18.99
C PRO A 386 6.65 -8.64 18.08
N ALA A 387 5.38 -8.25 18.17
CA ALA A 387 4.30 -8.75 17.32
C ALA A 387 4.67 -8.76 15.84
N LEU A 388 4.36 -9.84 15.12
CA LEU A 388 4.63 -9.88 13.67
C LEU A 388 3.63 -9.00 12.90
N VAL A 389 2.44 -8.71 13.45
CA VAL A 389 1.48 -7.74 12.90
C VAL A 389 1.04 -6.80 14.02
N GLY A 390 1.26 -5.50 13.83
CA GLY A 390 0.81 -4.48 14.78
C GLY A 390 -0.71 -4.22 14.69
N PRO A 391 -1.30 -3.61 15.72
CA PRO A 391 -2.75 -3.46 15.84
C PRO A 391 -3.38 -2.52 14.80
N ALA A 392 -2.64 -1.52 14.31
CA ALA A 392 -3.10 -0.68 13.20
C ALA A 392 -3.22 -1.50 11.89
N ARG A 393 -2.19 -2.30 11.58
CA ARG A 393 -2.16 -3.16 10.39
C ARG A 393 -3.19 -4.28 10.45
N ALA A 394 -3.40 -4.81 11.63
CA ALA A 394 -4.48 -5.73 11.92
C ALA A 394 -5.84 -5.19 11.51
N ALA A 395 -6.14 -3.93 11.84
CA ALA A 395 -7.39 -3.29 11.47
C ALA A 395 -7.46 -3.05 9.95
N ASP A 396 -6.35 -2.65 9.31
CA ASP A 396 -6.27 -2.51 7.85
C ASP A 396 -6.63 -3.84 7.13
N ILE A 397 -6.09 -4.99 7.61
CA ILE A 397 -6.36 -6.31 7.04
C ILE A 397 -7.84 -6.72 7.23
N VAL A 398 -8.40 -6.46 8.41
CA VAL A 398 -9.82 -6.75 8.68
C VAL A 398 -10.73 -5.98 7.73
N VAL A 399 -10.54 -4.67 7.63
CA VAL A 399 -11.40 -3.78 6.83
C VAL A 399 -11.26 -4.02 5.33
N ASN A 400 -10.04 -4.22 4.83
CA ASN A 400 -9.80 -4.28 3.39
C ASN A 400 -9.81 -5.71 2.80
N VAL A 401 -9.73 -6.74 3.65
CA VAL A 401 -9.59 -8.14 3.20
C VAL A 401 -10.59 -9.07 3.88
N LEU A 402 -10.58 -9.16 5.22
CA LEU A 402 -11.37 -10.19 5.91
C LEU A 402 -12.88 -9.95 5.81
N LEU A 403 -13.34 -8.71 6.03
CA LEU A 403 -14.77 -8.38 5.93
C LEU A 403 -15.29 -8.55 4.49
N PRO A 404 -14.62 -8.03 3.43
CA PRO A 404 -15.03 -8.31 2.05
C PRO A 404 -15.02 -9.81 1.70
N LEU A 405 -14.04 -10.58 2.21
CA LEU A 405 -13.94 -12.01 1.96
C LEU A 405 -15.09 -12.79 2.60
N LEU A 406 -15.42 -12.51 3.86
CA LEU A 406 -16.58 -13.12 4.53
C LEU A 406 -17.87 -12.76 3.82
N SER A 407 -18.01 -11.50 3.39
CA SER A 407 -19.21 -11.05 2.70
C SER A 407 -19.39 -11.75 1.36
N ALA A 408 -18.32 -11.82 0.56
CA ALA A 408 -18.28 -12.53 -0.71
C ALA A 408 -18.56 -14.03 -0.56
N TRP A 409 -17.95 -14.69 0.43
CA TRP A 409 -18.20 -16.11 0.69
C TRP A 409 -19.65 -16.37 1.12
N GLY A 410 -20.22 -15.48 1.94
CA GLY A 410 -21.65 -15.51 2.29
C GLY A 410 -22.56 -15.44 1.07
N LEU A 411 -22.25 -14.56 0.10
CA LEU A 411 -22.99 -14.48 -1.16
C LEU A 411 -22.88 -15.77 -1.99
N VAL A 412 -21.66 -16.26 -2.19
CA VAL A 412 -21.38 -17.45 -3.04
C VAL A 412 -22.01 -18.72 -2.46
N THR A 413 -22.07 -18.84 -1.14
CA THR A 413 -22.62 -20.01 -0.45
C THR A 413 -24.09 -19.88 -0.06
N GLY A 414 -24.75 -18.78 -0.44
CA GLY A 414 -26.16 -18.52 -0.10
C GLY A 414 -26.41 -18.13 1.36
N LYS A 415 -25.38 -17.92 2.16
CA LYS A 415 -25.44 -17.46 3.56
C LYS A 415 -25.56 -15.93 3.64
N ARG A 416 -26.74 -15.43 3.25
CA ARG A 416 -27.02 -13.98 3.17
C ARG A 416 -26.78 -13.24 4.49
N ASP A 417 -27.18 -13.82 5.61
CA ASP A 417 -27.03 -13.19 6.93
C ASP A 417 -25.56 -12.90 7.28
N LEU A 418 -24.62 -13.79 6.88
CA LEU A 418 -23.19 -13.56 7.07
C LEU A 418 -22.70 -12.40 6.19
N SER A 419 -23.19 -12.32 4.96
CA SER A 419 -22.84 -11.25 4.03
C SER A 419 -23.30 -9.89 4.56
N GLU A 420 -24.54 -9.82 5.04
CA GLU A 420 -25.12 -8.62 5.65
C GLU A 420 -24.39 -8.21 6.92
N ALA A 421 -24.11 -9.16 7.81
CA ALA A 421 -23.38 -8.88 9.05
C ALA A 421 -21.94 -8.36 8.77
N ALA A 422 -21.23 -8.92 7.79
CA ALA A 422 -19.92 -8.42 7.40
C ALA A 422 -19.97 -6.98 6.85
N ARG A 423 -21.01 -6.64 6.06
CA ARG A 423 -21.23 -5.27 5.55
C ARG A 423 -21.57 -4.30 6.69
N GLU A 424 -22.41 -4.70 7.65
CA GLU A 424 -22.76 -3.87 8.81
C GLU A 424 -21.53 -3.56 9.67
N VAL A 425 -20.70 -4.58 9.93
CA VAL A 425 -19.44 -4.40 10.67
C VAL A 425 -18.52 -3.42 9.93
N TYR A 426 -18.37 -3.55 8.61
CA TYR A 426 -17.57 -2.60 7.82
C TYR A 426 -18.13 -1.17 7.90
N ALA A 427 -19.44 -1.01 7.72
CA ALA A 427 -20.09 0.30 7.69
C ALA A 427 -19.89 1.08 9.00
N THR A 428 -19.93 0.38 10.13
CA THR A 428 -19.81 0.94 11.48
C THR A 428 -18.40 0.91 12.06
N HIS A 429 -17.42 0.29 11.37
CA HIS A 429 -16.07 0.11 11.90
C HIS A 429 -15.41 1.48 12.22
N PRO A 430 -14.78 1.64 13.41
CA PRO A 430 -14.04 2.86 13.75
C PRO A 430 -12.95 3.19 12.73
N ALA A 431 -12.58 4.47 12.65
CA ALA A 431 -11.49 4.93 11.79
C ALA A 431 -10.20 4.14 12.05
N LEU A 432 -9.54 3.76 10.95
CA LEU A 432 -8.20 3.21 10.88
C LEU A 432 -7.14 4.30 11.13
N ALA A 433 -5.89 3.86 11.26
CA ALA A 433 -4.76 4.79 11.36
C ALA A 433 -4.63 5.65 10.09
N SER A 434 -4.60 6.97 10.25
CA SER A 434 -4.50 7.90 9.11
C SER A 434 -3.20 7.70 8.34
N ASN A 435 -3.32 7.54 7.03
CA ASN A 435 -2.20 7.51 6.10
C ASN A 435 -2.05 8.85 5.37
N TRP A 436 -1.01 8.99 4.55
CA TRP A 436 -0.75 10.24 3.85
C TRP A 436 -1.90 10.62 2.90
N ILE A 437 -2.52 9.65 2.21
CA ILE A 437 -3.66 9.87 1.30
C ILE A 437 -4.86 10.45 2.06
N THR A 438 -5.25 9.84 3.17
CA THR A 438 -6.39 10.33 3.97
C THR A 438 -6.12 11.72 4.54
N ARG A 439 -4.87 12.05 4.91
CA ARG A 439 -4.50 13.41 5.33
C ARG A 439 -4.53 14.40 4.16
N GLU A 440 -4.04 13.97 3.00
CA GLU A 440 -4.01 14.76 1.77
C GLU A 440 -5.43 15.11 1.30
N VAL A 441 -6.25 14.10 1.06
CA VAL A 441 -7.64 14.27 0.66
C VAL A 441 -8.42 15.07 1.70
N GLY A 442 -8.25 14.75 2.98
CA GLY A 442 -8.89 15.47 4.09
C GLY A 442 -8.62 16.96 4.01
N ARG A 443 -7.34 17.35 3.93
CA ARG A 443 -6.96 18.76 3.82
C ARG A 443 -7.61 19.45 2.61
N ARG A 444 -7.74 18.77 1.47
CA ARG A 444 -8.31 19.34 0.24
C ARG A 444 -9.82 19.58 0.34
N ILE A 445 -10.54 18.68 0.99
CA ILE A 445 -11.99 18.76 1.12
C ILE A 445 -12.43 19.39 2.45
N GLY A 446 -11.50 19.97 3.21
CA GLY A 446 -11.76 20.64 4.48
C GLY A 446 -12.10 19.72 5.64
N LEU A 447 -11.66 18.46 5.62
CA LEU A 447 -11.91 17.44 6.65
C LEU A 447 -10.62 16.87 7.26
N GLY A 448 -10.73 16.16 8.38
CA GLY A 448 -9.64 15.35 8.95
C GLY A 448 -8.64 16.14 9.79
N GLY A 449 -9.02 17.32 10.30
CA GLY A 449 -8.30 18.00 11.37
C GLY A 449 -8.22 17.15 12.64
N ARG A 450 -7.28 17.46 13.55
CA ARG A 450 -7.14 16.71 14.81
C ARG A 450 -8.43 16.82 15.63
N GLY A 451 -9.10 15.69 15.88
CA GLY A 451 -10.37 15.66 16.62
C GLY A 451 -11.63 15.90 15.78
N ASP A 452 -11.48 16.02 14.46
CA ASP A 452 -12.61 16.21 13.54
C ASP A 452 -13.60 15.03 13.62
N PRO A 453 -14.87 15.29 13.99
CA PRO A 453 -15.86 14.23 14.14
C PRO A 453 -16.30 13.57 12.82
N THR A 454 -15.97 14.17 11.68
CA THR A 454 -16.43 13.70 10.37
C THR A 454 -15.68 12.48 9.85
N VAL A 455 -14.43 12.25 10.30
CA VAL A 455 -13.58 11.11 9.88
C VAL A 455 -13.42 10.10 11.03
N ARG A 456 -14.56 9.58 11.51
CA ARG A 456 -14.61 8.62 12.63
C ARG A 456 -14.82 7.15 12.23
N ARG A 457 -15.08 6.89 10.95
CA ARG A 457 -15.37 5.54 10.42
C ARG A 457 -14.34 5.12 9.37
N ALA A 458 -14.03 3.83 9.32
CA ALA A 458 -13.16 3.26 8.30
C ALA A 458 -13.75 3.46 6.89
N SER A 459 -15.07 3.31 6.74
CA SER A 459 -15.80 3.56 5.49
C SER A 459 -15.56 4.97 4.94
N VAL A 460 -15.59 6.01 5.78
CA VAL A 460 -15.28 7.39 5.36
C VAL A 460 -13.84 7.49 4.84
N GLN A 461 -12.87 6.92 5.56
CA GLN A 461 -11.47 6.92 5.11
C GLN A 461 -11.27 6.15 3.81
N GLN A 462 -11.99 5.04 3.62
CA GLN A 462 -11.98 4.30 2.36
C GLN A 462 -12.58 5.14 1.24
N GLY A 463 -13.66 5.89 1.48
CA GLY A 463 -14.19 6.88 0.53
C GLY A 463 -13.16 7.92 0.13
N MET A 464 -12.39 8.45 1.10
CA MET A 464 -11.29 9.38 0.82
C MET A 464 -10.20 8.76 -0.05
N ILE A 465 -9.83 7.50 0.19
CA ILE A 465 -8.89 6.76 -0.67
C ILE A 465 -9.48 6.59 -2.08
N GLY A 466 -10.78 6.33 -2.20
CA GLY A 466 -11.48 6.27 -3.49
C GLY A 466 -11.43 7.58 -4.27
N LEU A 467 -11.58 8.71 -3.59
CA LEU A 467 -11.41 10.01 -4.23
C LEU A 467 -9.99 10.24 -4.72
N TRP A 468 -8.99 9.82 -3.93
CA TRP A 468 -7.60 9.88 -4.33
C TRP A 468 -7.33 9.09 -5.61
N GLU A 469 -7.73 7.81 -5.64
CA GLU A 469 -7.51 6.93 -6.79
C GLU A 469 -8.31 7.36 -8.04
N GLY A 470 -9.42 8.06 -7.85
CA GLY A 470 -10.22 8.64 -8.94
C GLY A 470 -9.84 10.11 -9.19
N PRO A 471 -10.74 11.07 -8.93
CA PRO A 471 -10.63 12.45 -9.42
C PRO A 471 -9.55 13.30 -8.73
N CYS A 472 -9.16 13.00 -7.48
CA CYS A 472 -8.25 13.89 -6.74
C CYS A 472 -6.80 13.83 -7.23
N ARG A 473 -6.25 12.64 -7.52
CA ARG A 473 -4.87 12.49 -8.01
C ARG A 473 -4.61 13.16 -9.37
N PRO A 474 -5.47 13.01 -10.41
CA PRO A 474 -5.31 13.69 -11.68
C PRO A 474 -5.80 15.14 -11.67
N LEU A 475 -6.35 15.63 -10.54
CA LEU A 475 -7.01 16.94 -10.45
C LEU A 475 -8.24 17.08 -11.36
N ALA A 476 -8.91 15.96 -11.67
CA ALA A 476 -10.17 15.92 -12.41
C ALA A 476 -11.34 16.32 -11.52
N CYS A 477 -11.27 17.53 -10.94
CA CYS A 477 -12.24 18.02 -9.98
C CYS A 477 -13.66 17.99 -10.59
N THR A 478 -13.83 18.36 -11.86
CA THR A 478 -15.10 18.32 -12.62
C THR A 478 -15.85 16.99 -12.52
N GLU A 479 -15.14 15.88 -12.37
CA GLU A 479 -15.68 14.52 -12.26
C GLU A 479 -15.88 14.06 -10.81
N CYS A 480 -15.71 14.95 -9.83
CA CYS A 480 -15.72 14.56 -8.43
C CYS A 480 -17.13 14.16 -7.97
N PRO A 481 -17.32 12.93 -7.42
CA PRO A 481 -18.63 12.43 -7.01
C PRO A 481 -19.23 13.18 -5.82
N LEU A 482 -18.42 13.99 -5.12
CA LEU A 482 -18.94 14.84 -4.05
C LEU A 482 -19.59 16.14 -4.55
N GLY A 483 -19.50 16.46 -5.86
CA GLY A 483 -20.09 17.64 -6.48
C GLY A 483 -19.21 18.89 -6.45
N HIS A 484 -19.67 19.94 -7.13
CA HIS A 484 -19.12 21.30 -7.13
C HIS A 484 -20.15 22.27 -6.59
N ASP A 485 -19.90 22.86 -5.42
CA ASP A 485 -20.46 24.17 -5.13
C ASP A 485 -19.49 25.20 -5.78
N ALA A 486 -19.93 25.85 -6.86
CA ALA A 486 -19.16 26.67 -7.81
C ALA A 486 -18.45 27.91 -7.22
N PRO A 487 -17.65 28.69 -7.99
CA PRO A 487 -16.92 28.40 -9.23
C PRO A 487 -15.40 28.28 -8.96
N SER A 488 -14.72 27.43 -9.74
CA SER A 488 -13.26 27.41 -9.80
C SER A 488 -12.75 28.76 -10.31
N ARG A 489 -11.99 29.49 -9.48
CA ARG A 489 -11.09 30.58 -9.94
C ARG A 489 -10.02 30.12 -10.94
N VAL A 490 -10.01 28.83 -11.30
CA VAL A 490 -9.04 28.19 -12.20
C VAL A 490 -9.56 28.11 -13.65
N SER A 491 -10.80 28.51 -13.94
CA SER A 491 -11.34 28.44 -15.31
C SER A 491 -10.99 29.63 -16.21
N THR A 492 -10.21 30.61 -15.74
CA THR A 492 -9.90 31.84 -16.51
C THR A 492 -8.46 32.36 -16.33
N LEU A 493 -7.46 31.49 -16.18
CA LEU A 493 -6.06 31.88 -16.32
C LEU A 493 -5.33 30.98 -17.30
#